data_AF-A0AAE0WHZ0-F1
#
_entry.id   AF-A0AAE0WHZ0-F1
#
_cell.length_a   1.000
_cell.length_b   1.000
_cell.length_c   1.000
_cell.angle_alpha   90.00
_cell.angle_beta   90.00
_cell.angle_gamma   90.00
#
_symmetry.space_group_name_H-M   'P 1'
#
loop_
_entity.id
_entity.type
_entity.pdbx_description
1 polymer ?
#
loop_
_entity_poly.entity_id
_entity_poly.type
_entity_poly.pdbx_seq_one_letter_code
_entity_poly.pdbx_strand_id
1 'polypeptide(L)'
;MRIRGCFKTPLAFWLLLNECVELKMLQDSPSDRPQVASKQDLTDLCEVEDIDTGSVLRTTFSFVDTYNSAWFGQVSGVRKYDLTVEDLRKNLRRISDEVIYPEMTAGLTIVADDNDMKRYYIKRPKLLCLDDLEETKLIPRMLVEEAQVLEILKSYGHRNLVRYHGCLSKQGRIGGIALQKYDIILQ
;
A
#
# COMPACT_ATOMS: atom_id res chain seq x y z
N MET A 1 20.56 -16.29 2.92
CA MET A 1 20.55 -15.35 1.78
C MET A 1 19.83 -14.09 2.23
N ARG A 2 20.58 -13.03 2.54
CA ARG A 2 20.14 -11.75 3.15
C ARG A 2 20.74 -10.66 2.25
N ILE A 3 19.92 -9.87 1.57
CA ILE A 3 20.35 -8.76 0.72
C ILE A 3 19.75 -7.52 1.42
N ARG A 4 20.48 -6.58 2.05
CA ARG A 4 21.60 -5.69 1.64
C ARG A 4 21.27 -4.81 0.43
N GLY A 5 20.97 -3.54 0.69
CA GLY A 5 21.15 -2.48 -0.31
C GLY A 5 20.26 -1.26 -0.07
N CYS A 6 20.68 -0.33 0.79
CA CYS A 6 20.50 1.09 0.47
C CYS A 6 21.76 1.85 0.90
N PHE A 7 22.27 2.65 -0.02
CA PHE A 7 23.64 3.14 -0.08
C PHE A 7 23.94 4.17 1.01
N LYS A 8 25.18 4.13 1.51
CA LYS A 8 25.78 5.18 2.32
C LYS A 8 25.82 6.50 1.53
N THR A 9 25.24 7.57 2.07
CA THR A 9 25.69 8.95 1.81
C THR A 9 25.69 9.79 3.09
N PRO A 10 26.64 10.71 3.26
CA PRO A 10 26.86 11.43 4.52
C PRO A 10 26.02 12.71 4.62
N LEU A 11 25.40 12.93 5.79
CA LEU A 11 24.99 14.16 6.49
C LEU A 11 24.53 15.46 5.77
N ALA A 12 24.47 15.52 4.44
CA ALA A 12 24.03 16.70 3.68
C ALA A 12 22.58 16.57 3.15
N PHE A 13 21.83 15.55 3.58
CA PHE A 13 20.47 15.27 3.07
C PHE A 13 19.34 15.91 3.89
N TRP A 14 19.67 16.63 4.97
CA TRP A 14 18.68 17.25 5.86
C TRP A 14 17.89 18.41 5.24
N LEU A 15 18.34 18.96 4.10
CA LEU A 15 17.63 20.03 3.37
C LEU A 15 16.90 19.55 2.12
N LEU A 16 17.11 18.32 1.65
CA LEU A 16 16.43 17.75 0.47
C LEU A 16 15.16 16.93 0.82
N LEU A 17 14.95 16.62 2.10
CA LEU A 17 13.78 15.85 2.56
C LEU A 17 12.44 16.59 2.48
N ASN A 18 12.46 17.91 2.25
CA ASN A 18 11.25 18.69 1.96
C ASN A 18 10.91 18.77 0.46
N GLU A 19 11.78 18.28 -0.43
CA GLU A 19 11.53 18.20 -1.89
C GLU A 19 11.22 16.77 -2.36
N CYS A 20 11.39 15.74 -1.52
CA CYS A 20 11.23 14.34 -1.92
C CYS A 20 9.79 13.81 -2.08
N VAL A 21 8.75 14.61 -1.82
CA VAL A 21 7.34 14.16 -1.94
C VAL A 21 6.59 15.02 -2.97
N GLU A 22 7.08 15.06 -4.20
CA GLU A 22 6.26 15.44 -5.36
C GLU A 22 5.67 14.17 -6.02
N LEU A 23 5.19 13.24 -5.19
CA LEU A 23 4.17 12.30 -5.65
C LEU A 23 2.98 13.15 -6.11
N LYS A 24 2.26 12.73 -7.16
CA LYS A 24 0.99 13.38 -7.58
C LYS A 24 -0.07 13.21 -6.49
N MET A 25 0.12 13.89 -5.38
CA MET A 25 -0.82 14.04 -4.30
C MET A 25 -1.90 14.94 -4.84
N LEU A 26 -3.14 14.44 -4.83
CA LEU A 26 -4.25 15.24 -5.31
C LEU A 26 -4.50 16.36 -4.30
N GLN A 27 -4.71 17.59 -4.79
CA GLN A 27 -5.10 18.70 -3.91
C GLN A 27 -6.46 18.38 -3.28
N ASP A 28 -6.52 18.35 -1.95
CA ASP A 28 -7.72 18.01 -1.20
C ASP A 28 -8.80 19.08 -1.41
N SER A 29 -9.94 18.70 -1.97
CA SER A 29 -11.18 19.48 -1.84
C SER A 29 -11.75 19.27 -0.42
N PRO A 30 -12.52 20.22 0.16
CA PRO A 30 -13.03 20.08 1.53
C PRO A 30 -13.88 18.81 1.79
N SER A 31 -14.40 18.19 0.73
CA SER A 31 -15.17 16.93 0.74
C SER A 31 -14.31 15.65 0.71
N ASP A 32 -13.01 15.75 0.42
CA ASP A 32 -12.06 14.63 0.34
C ASP A 32 -11.31 14.47 1.68
N ARG A 33 -12.02 14.36 2.81
CA ARG A 33 -11.33 14.03 4.07
C ARG A 33 -11.28 12.51 4.28
N PRO A 34 -10.13 11.96 4.73
CA PRO A 34 -10.03 10.56 5.07
C PRO A 34 -10.98 10.24 6.23
N GLN A 35 -11.85 9.24 6.04
CA GLN A 35 -12.85 8.81 7.03
C GLN A 35 -12.25 7.90 8.11
N VAL A 36 -11.09 8.29 8.66
CA VAL A 36 -10.41 7.55 9.72
C VAL A 36 -10.97 7.99 11.08
N ALA A 37 -11.51 7.05 11.84
CA ALA A 37 -12.02 7.25 13.19
C ALA A 37 -11.09 6.65 14.26
N SER A 38 -10.26 5.68 13.89
CA SER A 38 -9.32 5.01 14.78
C SER A 38 -8.09 4.48 14.04
N LYS A 39 -7.05 4.07 14.79
CA LYS A 39 -5.87 3.39 14.21
C LYS A 39 -6.22 2.04 13.59
N GLN A 40 -7.34 1.41 13.97
CA GLN A 40 -7.78 0.13 13.42
C GLN A 40 -8.32 0.27 11.99
N ASP A 41 -8.65 1.49 11.57
CA ASP A 41 -9.12 1.76 10.21
C ASP A 41 -7.94 1.83 9.21
N LEU A 42 -6.70 1.96 9.70
CA LEU A 42 -5.52 2.04 8.86
C LEU A 42 -5.25 0.70 8.17
N THR A 43 -4.86 0.77 6.89
CA THR A 43 -4.42 -0.40 6.13
C THR A 43 -3.04 -0.84 6.62
N ASP A 44 -2.14 0.12 6.84
CA ASP A 44 -0.79 -0.12 7.36
C ASP A 44 -0.39 0.96 8.38
N LEU A 45 0.43 0.58 9.37
CA LEU A 45 1.03 1.48 10.37
C LEU A 45 2.42 0.97 10.76
N CYS A 46 3.46 1.75 10.47
CA CYS A 46 4.86 1.34 10.62
C CYS A 46 5.73 2.45 11.24
N GLU A 47 6.76 2.06 11.99
CA GLU A 47 7.82 2.97 12.47
C GLU A 47 9.08 2.74 11.64
N VAL A 48 9.69 3.83 11.20
CA VAL A 48 11.03 3.83 10.58
C VAL A 48 12.01 4.29 11.64
N GLU A 49 12.94 3.41 11.97
CA GLU A 49 13.98 3.65 12.98
C GLU A 49 15.33 3.82 12.30
N ASP A 50 16.16 4.67 12.90
CA ASP A 50 17.57 4.77 12.56
C ASP A 50 18.29 3.50 13.02
N ILE A 51 18.99 2.85 12.10
CA ILE A 51 19.60 1.54 12.36
C ILE A 51 20.72 1.60 13.40
N ASP A 52 21.43 2.72 13.49
CA ASP A 52 22.61 2.86 14.34
C ASP A 52 22.20 3.27 15.77
N THR A 53 21.18 4.11 15.90
CA THR A 53 20.74 4.70 17.17
C THR A 53 19.47 4.07 17.73
N GLY A 54 18.69 3.35 16.91
CA GLY A 54 17.36 2.85 17.27
C GLY A 54 16.32 3.94 17.51
N SER A 55 16.62 5.18 17.14
CA SER A 55 15.72 6.32 17.30
C SER A 55 14.64 6.32 16.22
N VAL A 56 13.41 6.72 16.56
CA VAL A 56 12.35 6.85 15.56
C VAL A 56 12.59 8.07 14.71
N LEU A 57 12.78 7.83 13.42
CA LEU A 57 12.87 8.87 12.42
C LEU A 57 11.46 9.38 12.08
N ARG A 58 10.55 8.45 11.78
CA ARG A 58 9.17 8.75 11.41
C ARG A 58 8.25 7.57 11.65
N THR A 59 6.96 7.85 11.81
CA THR A 59 5.89 6.85 11.69
C THR A 59 5.16 7.09 10.38
N THR A 60 4.98 6.04 9.59
CA THR A 60 4.23 6.05 8.32
C THR A 60 2.93 5.26 8.47
N PHE A 61 1.90 5.69 7.74
CA PHE A 61 0.61 5.02 7.76
C PHE A 61 -0.12 5.19 6.42
N SER A 62 -0.94 4.20 6.12
CA SER A 62 -1.75 4.19 4.91
C SER A 62 -3.21 3.90 5.26
N PHE A 63 -4.11 4.41 4.41
CA PHE A 63 -5.54 4.17 4.51
C PHE A 63 -6.10 3.94 3.12
N VAL A 64 -6.97 2.94 2.97
CA VAL A 64 -7.69 2.71 1.72
C VAL A 64 -9.17 2.68 2.01
N ASP A 65 -9.90 3.60 1.37
CA ASP A 65 -11.34 3.74 1.59
C ASP A 65 -12.16 2.65 0.87
N THR A 66 -13.48 2.72 1.03
CA THR A 66 -14.43 1.80 0.38
C THR A 66 -14.46 1.93 -1.14
N TYR A 67 -13.96 3.03 -1.69
CA TYR A 67 -13.83 3.29 -3.13
C TYR A 67 -12.45 2.89 -3.68
N ASN A 68 -11.64 2.20 -2.88
CA ASN A 68 -10.25 1.84 -3.18
C ASN A 68 -9.34 3.06 -3.41
N SER A 69 -9.70 4.25 -2.94
CA SER A 69 -8.80 5.41 -2.96
C SER A 69 -7.75 5.25 -1.88
N ALA A 70 -6.49 5.39 -2.27
CA ALA A 70 -5.36 5.23 -1.38
C ALA A 70 -4.92 6.58 -0.80
N TRP A 71 -4.59 6.54 0.48
CA TRP A 71 -4.10 7.67 1.26
C TRP A 71 -2.81 7.27 1.97
N PHE A 72 -1.86 8.19 2.03
CA PHE A 72 -0.59 7.99 2.73
C PHE A 72 -0.29 9.19 3.61
N GLY A 73 0.28 8.92 4.78
CA GLY A 73 0.70 9.95 5.70
C GLY A 73 1.94 9.52 6.47
N GLN A 74 2.64 10.53 6.99
CA GLN A 74 3.81 10.34 7.83
C GLN A 74 3.90 11.43 8.89
N VAL A 75 4.51 11.10 10.02
CA VAL A 75 4.82 12.05 11.09
C VAL A 75 6.22 11.77 11.61
N SER A 76 7.08 12.79 11.62
CA SER A 76 8.46 12.67 12.10
C SER A 76 8.54 12.67 13.62
N GLY A 77 9.43 11.83 14.18
CA GLY A 77 9.74 11.82 15.62
C GLY A 77 8.62 11.43 16.59
N VAL A 78 7.45 11.00 16.08
CA VAL A 78 6.33 10.53 16.89
C VAL A 78 6.23 9.01 16.77
N ARG A 79 6.09 8.30 17.90
CA ARG A 79 5.87 6.85 17.93
C ARG A 79 4.44 6.51 17.50
N LYS A 80 4.23 5.33 16.93
CA LYS A 80 2.91 4.86 16.48
C LYS A 80 1.89 4.77 17.60
N TYR A 81 2.33 4.50 18.83
CA TYR A 81 1.45 4.44 20.00
C TYR A 81 0.96 5.83 20.43
N ASP A 82 1.76 6.87 20.18
CA ASP A 82 1.48 8.25 20.56
C ASP A 82 0.67 9.02 19.50
N LEU A 83 0.54 8.48 18.28
CA LEU A 83 -0.29 9.09 17.24
C LEU A 83 -1.75 9.26 17.70
N THR A 84 -2.32 10.44 17.46
CA THR A 84 -3.74 10.71 17.66
C THR A 84 -4.52 10.56 16.35
N VAL A 85 -5.85 10.42 16.42
CA VAL A 85 -6.72 10.41 15.23
C VAL A 85 -6.64 11.74 14.47
N GLU A 86 -6.40 12.84 15.19
CA GLU A 86 -6.17 14.15 14.58
C GLU A 86 -4.88 14.18 13.75
N ASP A 87 -3.80 13.57 14.26
CA ASP A 87 -2.55 13.43 13.50
C ASP A 87 -2.76 12.63 12.22
N LEU A 88 -3.54 11.54 12.28
CA LEU A 88 -3.87 10.74 11.09
C LEU A 88 -4.61 11.59 10.05
N ARG A 89 -5.71 12.24 10.46
CA ARG A 89 -6.54 13.07 9.55
C ARG A 89 -5.77 14.24 8.95
N LYS A 90 -4.87 14.85 9.73
CA LYS A 90 -4.09 16.01 9.30
C LYS A 90 -3.02 15.64 8.26
N ASN A 91 -2.40 14.48 8.40
CA ASN A 91 -1.23 14.09 7.62
C ASN A 91 -1.50 13.07 6.51
N LEU A 92 -2.68 12.42 6.48
CA LEU A 92 -3.10 11.63 5.32
C LEU A 92 -3.34 12.54 4.11
N ARG A 93 -2.70 12.19 2.98
CA ARG A 93 -2.89 12.82 1.67
C ARG A 93 -3.33 11.78 0.66
N ARG A 94 -4.23 12.18 -0.23
CA ARG A 94 -4.73 11.30 -1.29
C ARG A 94 -3.65 11.10 -2.34
N ILE A 95 -3.44 9.84 -2.71
CA ILE A 95 -2.47 9.46 -3.74
C ILE A 95 -3.23 9.22 -5.04
N SER A 96 -2.68 9.70 -6.15
CA SER A 96 -3.23 9.36 -7.47
C SER A 96 -3.17 7.85 -7.74
N ASP A 97 -4.25 7.32 -8.29
CA ASP A 97 -4.35 5.91 -8.69
C ASP A 97 -3.24 5.52 -9.68
N GLU A 98 -2.78 6.46 -10.50
CA GLU A 98 -1.70 6.25 -11.48
C GLU A 98 -0.37 5.83 -10.86
N VAL A 99 -0.13 6.24 -9.61
CA VAL A 99 1.12 5.98 -8.88
C VAL A 99 1.15 4.56 -8.31
N ILE A 100 -0.02 4.00 -7.98
CA ILE A 100 -0.13 2.77 -7.19
C ILE A 100 -0.69 1.62 -8.02
N TYR A 101 -1.73 1.89 -8.79
CA TYR A 101 -2.49 0.86 -9.48
C TYR A 101 -2.01 0.79 -10.94
N PRO A 102 -1.39 -0.31 -11.37
CA PRO A 102 -0.95 -0.49 -12.75
C PRO A 102 -2.16 -0.65 -13.67
N GLU A 103 -1.97 -0.32 -14.95
CA GLU A 103 -2.95 -0.61 -16.00
C GLU A 103 -3.24 -2.11 -16.09
N MET A 104 -4.49 -2.46 -16.44
CA MET A 104 -4.88 -3.84 -16.66
C MET A 104 -4.07 -4.43 -17.81
N THR A 105 -3.48 -5.60 -17.58
CA THR A 105 -2.71 -6.33 -18.59
C THR A 105 -3.56 -7.42 -19.23
N ALA A 106 -3.40 -7.65 -20.53
CA ALA A 106 -4.07 -8.73 -21.23
C ALA A 106 -3.71 -10.10 -20.62
N GLY A 107 -4.70 -11.01 -20.55
CA GLY A 107 -4.51 -12.36 -20.05
C GLY A 107 -4.69 -12.55 -18.54
N LEU A 108 -4.90 -11.47 -17.77
CA LEU A 108 -5.30 -11.58 -16.36
C LEU A 108 -6.81 -11.84 -16.25
N THR A 109 -7.18 -12.78 -15.38
CA THR A 109 -8.57 -12.98 -14.98
C THR A 109 -9.06 -11.76 -14.19
N ILE A 110 -10.21 -11.20 -14.57
CA ILE A 110 -10.87 -10.12 -13.83
C ILE A 110 -12.02 -10.71 -13.02
N VAL A 111 -12.10 -10.35 -11.74
CA VAL A 111 -13.26 -10.69 -10.92
C VAL A 111 -14.40 -9.72 -11.26
N ALA A 112 -15.61 -10.25 -11.45
CA ALA A 112 -16.79 -9.44 -11.65
C ALA A 112 -17.01 -8.51 -10.45
N ASP A 113 -17.37 -7.25 -10.74
CA ASP A 113 -17.75 -6.27 -9.72
C ASP A 113 -19.17 -6.62 -9.24
N ASP A 114 -19.27 -7.55 -8.29
CA ASP A 114 -20.51 -7.99 -7.67
C ASP A 114 -20.48 -7.82 -6.14
N ASN A 115 -21.67 -7.86 -5.52
CA ASN A 115 -21.87 -7.79 -4.05
C ASN A 115 -21.12 -8.86 -3.25
N ASP A 116 -20.48 -9.79 -3.94
CA ASP A 116 -19.85 -10.97 -3.41
C ASP A 116 -18.36 -10.72 -3.08
N MET A 117 -17.84 -9.49 -3.20
CA MET A 117 -16.47 -9.15 -2.80
C MET A 117 -16.11 -9.54 -1.37
N LYS A 118 -17.09 -9.64 -0.47
CA LYS A 118 -16.91 -10.08 0.93
C LYS A 118 -16.39 -11.52 1.05
N ARG A 119 -16.56 -12.34 0.01
CA ARG A 119 -16.10 -13.73 -0.06
C ARG A 119 -14.60 -13.85 -0.34
N TYR A 120 -13.97 -12.77 -0.79
CA TYR A 120 -12.56 -12.72 -1.13
C TYR A 120 -11.75 -12.02 -0.05
N TYR A 121 -10.51 -12.47 0.10
CA TYR A 121 -9.47 -11.66 0.73
C TYR A 121 -8.84 -10.82 -0.37
N ILE A 122 -9.01 -9.50 -0.29
CA ILE A 122 -8.44 -8.57 -1.27
C ILE A 122 -7.03 -8.18 -0.82
N LYS A 123 -6.02 -8.75 -1.47
CA LYS A 123 -4.64 -8.35 -1.29
C LYS A 123 -4.39 -7.05 -2.05
N ARG A 124 -4.12 -5.97 -1.32
CA ARG A 124 -3.82 -4.65 -1.87
C ARG A 124 -2.31 -4.43 -2.05
N PRO A 125 -1.89 -3.46 -2.89
CA PRO A 125 -0.50 -3.03 -2.95
C PRO A 125 0.00 -2.56 -1.58
N LYS A 126 1.26 -2.86 -1.26
CA LYS A 126 1.88 -2.40 -0.01
C LYS A 126 2.22 -0.92 -0.14
N LEU A 127 1.54 -0.07 0.65
CA LEU A 127 1.69 1.38 0.57
C LEU A 127 2.77 1.93 1.51
N LEU A 128 3.37 1.09 2.35
CA LEU A 128 4.40 1.50 3.30
C LEU A 128 5.70 1.98 2.65
N CYS A 129 5.92 1.70 1.36
CA CYS A 129 7.11 2.10 0.60
C CYS A 129 6.98 3.51 -0.04
N LEU A 130 5.93 4.27 0.28
CA LEU A 130 5.67 5.57 -0.34
C LEU A 130 6.52 6.72 0.21
N ASP A 131 7.30 6.47 1.26
CA ASP A 131 8.28 7.39 1.82
C ASP A 131 9.66 7.31 1.14
N ASP A 132 9.81 6.43 0.15
CA ASP A 132 10.96 6.32 -0.74
C ASP A 132 10.51 6.36 -2.22
N LEU A 133 11.11 7.26 -3.01
CA LEU A 133 10.71 7.48 -4.40
C LEU A 133 11.05 6.29 -5.31
N GLU A 134 12.18 5.62 -5.07
CA GLU A 134 12.61 4.49 -5.90
C GLU A 134 11.76 3.26 -5.58
N GLU A 135 11.46 3.00 -4.31
CA GLU A 135 10.55 1.93 -3.92
C GLU A 135 9.11 2.19 -4.41
N THR A 136 8.64 3.45 -4.37
CA THR A 136 7.33 3.84 -4.88
C THR A 136 7.15 3.44 -6.35
N LYS A 137 8.17 3.67 -7.19
CA LYS A 137 8.14 3.31 -8.62
C LYS A 137 7.98 1.80 -8.85
N LEU A 138 8.32 0.96 -7.87
CA LEU A 138 8.20 -0.49 -7.96
C LEU A 138 6.81 -1.01 -7.60
N ILE A 139 5.99 -0.24 -6.88
CA ILE A 139 4.67 -0.69 -6.39
C ILE A 139 3.78 -1.22 -7.52
N PRO A 140 3.56 -0.49 -8.64
CA PRO A 140 2.70 -1.00 -9.71
C PRO A 140 3.27 -2.26 -10.35
N ARG A 141 4.59 -2.30 -10.56
CA ARG A 141 5.29 -3.45 -11.16
C ARG A 141 5.16 -4.69 -10.29
N MET A 142 5.38 -4.57 -8.98
CA MET A 142 5.25 -5.68 -8.04
C MET A 142 3.83 -6.26 -8.07
N LEU A 143 2.80 -5.41 -8.13
CA LEU A 143 1.43 -5.88 -8.21
C LEU A 143 1.14 -6.66 -9.51
N VAL A 144 1.64 -6.19 -10.66
CA VAL A 144 1.51 -6.91 -11.93
C VAL A 144 2.21 -8.27 -11.87
N GLU A 145 3.47 -8.29 -11.41
CA GLU A 145 4.26 -9.52 -11.33
C GLU A 145 3.59 -10.55 -10.40
N GLU A 146 3.05 -10.10 -9.26
CA GLU A 146 2.27 -10.96 -8.36
C GLU A 146 1.03 -11.54 -9.05
N ALA A 147 0.26 -10.73 -9.76
CA ALA A 147 -0.94 -11.17 -10.48
C ALA A 147 -0.60 -12.19 -11.59
N GLN A 148 0.45 -11.94 -12.36
CA GLN A 148 0.91 -12.85 -13.42
C GLN A 148 1.33 -14.21 -12.87
N VAL A 149 2.11 -14.23 -11.78
CA VAL A 149 2.52 -15.47 -11.13
C VAL A 149 1.29 -16.26 -10.65
N LEU A 150 0.30 -15.59 -10.06
CA LEU A 150 -0.92 -16.25 -9.59
C LEU A 150 -1.80 -16.77 -10.73
N GLU A 151 -1.86 -16.06 -11.87
CA GLU A 151 -2.56 -16.53 -13.07
C GLU A 151 -1.92 -17.82 -13.61
N ILE A 152 -0.58 -17.88 -13.65
CA ILE A 152 0.15 -19.09 -14.02
C ILE A 152 -0.16 -20.23 -13.04
N LEU A 153 -0.06 -19.97 -11.74
CA LEU A 153 -0.28 -20.98 -10.69
C LEU A 153 -1.72 -21.52 -10.67
N LYS A 154 -2.71 -20.69 -11.05
CA LYS A 154 -4.12 -21.09 -11.17
C LYS A 154 -4.31 -22.27 -12.12
N SER A 155 -3.53 -22.33 -13.20
CA SER A 155 -3.64 -23.41 -14.21
C SER A 155 -3.20 -24.79 -13.68
N TYR A 156 -2.31 -24.84 -12.69
CA TYR A 156 -1.78 -26.09 -12.14
C TYR A 156 -2.60 -26.68 -10.99
N GLY A 157 -3.46 -25.88 -10.34
CA GLY A 157 -4.41 -26.36 -9.32
C GLY A 157 -3.75 -27.03 -8.12
N HIS A 158 -2.96 -26.29 -7.32
CA HIS A 158 -2.31 -26.85 -6.13
C HIS A 158 -3.16 -26.71 -4.85
N ARG A 159 -3.44 -27.83 -4.16
CA ARG A 159 -4.32 -27.86 -2.96
C ARG A 159 -3.82 -26.99 -1.79
N ASN A 160 -2.50 -26.83 -1.67
CA ASN A 160 -1.88 -26.11 -0.55
C ASN A 160 -1.55 -24.65 -0.85
N LEU A 161 -1.92 -24.13 -2.03
CA LEU A 161 -1.82 -22.72 -2.34
C LEU A 161 -3.18 -22.06 -2.17
N VAL A 162 -3.17 -20.82 -1.69
CA VAL A 162 -4.39 -20.00 -1.66
C VAL A 162 -4.95 -19.88 -3.07
N ARG A 163 -6.25 -20.15 -3.21
CA ARG A 163 -6.89 -20.05 -4.52
C ARG A 163 -6.97 -18.59 -4.94
N TYR A 164 -6.41 -18.30 -6.11
CA TYR A 164 -6.54 -17.01 -6.79
C TYR A 164 -7.81 -17.00 -7.64
N HIS A 165 -8.60 -15.94 -7.50
CA HIS A 165 -9.88 -15.78 -8.22
C HIS A 165 -9.81 -14.77 -9.36
N GLY A 166 -8.84 -13.85 -9.32
CA GLY A 166 -8.65 -12.82 -10.33
C GLY A 166 -8.14 -11.52 -9.75
N CYS A 167 -8.02 -10.51 -10.60
CA CYS A 167 -7.74 -9.14 -10.23
C CYS A 167 -9.04 -8.34 -10.06
N LEU A 168 -9.04 -7.40 -9.12
CA LEU A 168 -10.08 -6.39 -9.00
C LEU A 168 -9.81 -5.27 -10.02
N SER A 169 -10.79 -4.97 -10.87
CA SER A 169 -10.70 -3.86 -11.82
C SER A 169 -11.14 -2.55 -11.15
N LYS A 170 -10.30 -1.52 -11.24
CA LYS A 170 -10.60 -0.15 -10.83
C LYS A 170 -10.36 0.77 -12.01
N GLN A 171 -11.42 1.18 -12.72
CA GLN A 171 -11.33 2.08 -13.88
C GLN A 171 -10.27 1.65 -14.91
N GLY A 172 -10.17 0.34 -15.20
CA GLY A 172 -9.17 -0.20 -16.13
C GLY A 172 -7.80 -0.49 -15.52
N ARG A 173 -7.62 -0.32 -14.21
CA ARG A 173 -6.39 -0.63 -13.47
C ARG A 173 -6.57 -1.81 -12.51
N ILE A 174 -5.47 -2.42 -12.09
CA ILE A 174 -5.47 -3.48 -11.09
C ILE A 174 -5.55 -2.83 -9.69
N GLY A 175 -6.73 -2.83 -9.09
CA GLY A 175 -6.96 -2.28 -7.75
C GLY A 175 -6.55 -3.21 -6.60
N GLY A 176 -6.34 -4.50 -6.91
CA GLY A 176 -5.95 -5.53 -5.95
C GLY A 176 -6.12 -6.93 -6.52
N ILE A 177 -5.71 -7.92 -5.73
CA ILE A 177 -5.76 -9.33 -6.08
C ILE A 177 -6.77 -10.04 -5.19
N ALA A 178 -7.77 -10.70 -5.79
CA ALA A 178 -8.79 -11.45 -5.07
C ALA A 178 -8.30 -12.88 -4.80
N LEU A 179 -8.12 -13.18 -3.52
CA LEU A 179 -7.72 -14.48 -3.02
C LEU A 179 -8.85 -15.13 -2.24
N GLN A 180 -8.79 -16.45 -2.09
CA GLN A 180 -9.68 -17.18 -1.20
C GLN A 180 -9.55 -16.64 0.22
N LYS A 181 -10.69 -16.22 0.78
CA LYS A 181 -10.78 -15.87 2.20
C LYS A 181 -10.85 -17.13 3.04
N TYR A 182 -10.12 -17.15 4.14
CA TYR A 182 -10.18 -18.19 5.17
C TYR A 182 -10.53 -17.53 6.51
N ASP A 183 -11.34 -18.21 7.31
CA ASP A 183 -11.76 -17.71 8.63
C ASP A 183 -10.69 -17.94 9.71
N ILE A 184 -9.65 -18.69 9.39
CA ILE A 184 -8.57 -19.08 10.31
C ILE A 184 -7.23 -18.69 9.67
N ILE A 185 -6.40 -18.02 10.46
CA ILE A 185 -4.99 -17.78 10.14
C ILE A 185 -4.14 -18.86 10.82
N LEU A 186 -3.02 -19.26 10.19
CA LEU A 186 -2.06 -20.16 10.84
C LEU A 186 -1.54 -19.51 12.12
N GLN A 187 -1.64 -20.23 13.24
CA GLN A 187 -1.14 -19.84 14.56
C GLN A 187 0.37 -20.02 14.67
#